data_AF-A0A2U8E2H3-F1
#
_entry.id   AF-A0A2U8E2H3-F1
#
_cell.length_a   1.000
_cell.length_b   1.000
_cell.length_c   1.000
_cell.angle_alpha   90.00
_cell.angle_beta   90.00
_cell.angle_gamma   90.00
#
_symmetry.space_group_name_H-M   'P 1'
#
loop_
_entity.id
_entity.type
_entity.pdbx_description
1 polymer ?
#
loop_
_entity_poly.entity_id
_entity_poly.type
_entity_poly.pdbx_seq_one_letter_code
_entity_poly.pdbx_strand_id
1 'polypeptide(L)'
;MRIWLTDYLKDKNLIIPTRYFLVTTGQVQIGSLLAAFLPSAKTPDDLLSRIKATLSRSTSKTINKTSDLLATLPKDKWKSFFSRITIFDHQERICDIPALIMDRFRSVRTRFRRPVYERLEGWWYNQCIDLLTAERKEPFYGREVSERLSSFSEQFRDDNLPIDFERAEPKDGVHPDSDDRYFVKQLRAIGLRSDRITRAILDYYRASEQRSAWLRENATLDGEVERYEERLVDEWARIREIIFEDLSSDAPEEILQQSGRKLLNDLSTRDHPNLRIRRDVTASFVAIGSYHILANDERPRVHWHPRFTERIAEIFHGGKA
;
A
#
# COMPACT_ATOMS: atom_id res chain seq x y z
N MET A 1 -11.49 36.47 -5.02
CA MET A 1 -11.41 37.83 -5.62
C MET A 1 -10.68 38.85 -4.73
N ARG A 2 -11.12 39.14 -3.49
CA ARG A 2 -10.49 40.20 -2.67
C ARG A 2 -8.97 40.04 -2.49
N ILE A 3 -8.52 38.83 -2.17
CA ILE A 3 -7.10 38.50 -2.02
C ILE A 3 -6.33 38.81 -3.31
N TRP A 4 -6.88 38.41 -4.46
CA TRP A 4 -6.31 38.69 -5.79
C TRP A 4 -6.29 40.18 -6.12
N LEU A 5 -7.31 40.93 -5.69
CA LEU A 5 -7.35 42.38 -5.90
C LEU A 5 -6.29 43.09 -5.06
N THR A 6 -6.13 42.69 -3.80
CA THR A 6 -5.09 43.22 -2.91
C THR A 6 -3.69 42.91 -3.44
N ASP A 7 -3.50 41.71 -3.99
CA ASP A 7 -2.26 41.30 -4.65
C ASP A 7 -1.99 42.17 -5.89
N TYR A 8 -2.96 42.30 -6.80
CA TYR A 8 -2.87 43.14 -8.00
C TYR A 8 -2.59 44.62 -7.69
N LEU A 9 -3.10 45.15 -6.57
CA LEU A 9 -2.85 46.52 -6.11
C LEU A 9 -1.42 46.73 -5.58
N LYS A 10 -0.82 45.69 -4.98
CA LYS A 10 0.58 45.69 -4.55
C LYS A 10 1.53 45.56 -5.74
N ASP A 11 1.06 44.92 -6.80
CA ASP A 11 1.79 44.60 -8.01
C ASP A 11 2.02 45.84 -8.90
N LYS A 12 2.89 46.75 -8.44
CA LYS A 12 3.23 47.99 -9.18
C LYS A 12 4.25 47.79 -10.29
N ASN A 13 4.96 46.66 -10.37
CA ASN A 13 6.17 46.53 -11.21
C ASN A 13 6.62 45.09 -11.58
N LEU A 14 5.77 44.04 -11.53
CA LEU A 14 6.22 42.72 -12.00
C LEU A 14 6.35 42.64 -13.53
N ILE A 15 7.49 42.11 -13.98
CA ILE A 15 7.86 41.90 -15.40
C ILE A 15 6.94 40.86 -16.07
N ILE A 16 6.29 40.00 -15.27
CA ILE A 16 5.42 38.92 -15.74
C ILE A 16 4.00 39.14 -15.20
N PRO A 17 2.95 39.14 -16.04
CA PRO A 17 1.58 39.33 -15.59
C PRO A 17 1.08 38.11 -14.79
N THR A 18 0.80 38.29 -13.50
CA THR A 18 0.15 37.30 -12.62
C THR A 18 -1.23 36.91 -13.15
N ARG A 19 -1.52 35.60 -13.20
CA ARG A 19 -2.84 35.03 -13.53
C ARG A 19 -3.50 34.46 -12.27
N TYR A 20 -4.82 34.61 -12.19
CA TYR A 20 -5.63 34.16 -11.05
C TYR A 20 -6.57 33.05 -11.49
N PHE A 21 -6.51 31.91 -10.79
CA PHE A 21 -7.31 30.74 -11.11
C PHE A 21 -8.30 30.44 -9.97
N LEU A 22 -9.59 30.30 -10.31
CA LEU A 22 -10.58 29.67 -9.45
C LEU A 22 -10.81 28.24 -9.94
N VAL A 23 -10.62 27.26 -9.07
CA VAL A 23 -10.94 25.86 -9.37
C VAL A 23 -12.11 25.48 -8.47
N THR A 24 -13.23 25.05 -9.05
CA THR A 24 -14.47 24.79 -8.29
C THR A 24 -15.19 23.54 -8.80
N THR A 25 -15.81 22.81 -7.87
CA THR A 25 -16.67 21.66 -8.17
C THR A 25 -18.09 22.08 -8.57
N GLY A 26 -18.47 23.34 -8.32
CA GLY A 26 -19.74 23.89 -8.77
C GLY A 26 -19.73 24.17 -10.28
N GLN A 27 -20.89 24.01 -10.92
CA GLN A 27 -21.08 24.37 -12.33
C GLN A 27 -21.47 25.85 -12.44
N VAL A 28 -20.81 26.56 -13.35
CA VAL A 28 -21.20 27.93 -13.69
C VAL A 28 -22.48 27.89 -14.53
N GLN A 29 -23.52 28.60 -14.08
CA GLN A 29 -24.79 28.65 -14.79
C GLN A 29 -24.65 29.38 -16.13
N ILE A 30 -25.30 28.83 -17.17
CA ILE A 30 -25.37 29.42 -18.50
C ILE A 30 -26.03 30.81 -18.41
N GLY A 31 -25.41 31.81 -19.04
CA GLY A 31 -25.89 33.19 -19.01
C GLY A 31 -25.50 33.99 -17.76
N SER A 32 -24.85 33.38 -16.78
CA SER A 32 -24.31 34.11 -15.63
C SER A 32 -23.11 34.98 -16.02
N LEU A 33 -22.83 36.01 -15.22
CA LEU A 33 -21.61 36.83 -15.38
C LEU A 33 -20.33 35.98 -15.32
N LEU A 34 -20.35 34.89 -14.53
CA LEU A 34 -19.19 34.04 -14.33
C LEU A 34 -18.80 33.26 -15.60
N ALA A 35 -19.73 33.05 -16.53
CA ALA A 35 -19.48 32.36 -17.79
C ALA A 35 -18.42 33.08 -18.65
N ALA A 36 -18.26 34.40 -18.49
CA ALA A 36 -17.24 35.19 -19.18
C ALA A 36 -15.81 34.89 -18.73
N PHE A 37 -15.62 34.18 -17.60
CA PHE A 37 -14.31 33.82 -17.05
C PHE A 37 -13.93 32.35 -17.29
N LEU A 38 -14.75 31.58 -18.02
CA LEU A 38 -14.42 30.20 -18.38
C LEU A 38 -13.25 30.17 -19.39
N PRO A 39 -12.43 29.10 -19.44
CA PRO A 39 -11.18 29.09 -20.22
C PRO A 39 -11.38 29.27 -21.73
N SER A 40 -12.55 28.87 -22.23
CA SER A 40 -12.92 28.93 -23.65
C SER A 40 -13.83 30.11 -24.00
N ALA A 41 -14.19 30.95 -23.01
CA ALA A 41 -15.10 32.06 -23.23
C ALA A 41 -14.38 33.24 -23.90
N LYS A 42 -15.02 33.85 -24.91
CA LYS A 42 -14.60 35.17 -25.40
C LYS A 42 -15.04 36.21 -24.38
N THR A 43 -14.11 37.05 -23.94
CA THR A 43 -14.41 38.19 -23.06
C THR A 43 -15.42 39.10 -23.75
N PRO A 44 -16.66 39.24 -23.24
CA PRO A 44 -17.65 40.12 -23.84
C PRO A 44 -17.22 41.59 -23.74
N ASP A 45 -17.45 42.39 -24.78
CA ASP A 45 -17.12 43.83 -24.74
C ASP A 45 -17.90 44.58 -23.65
N ASP A 46 -19.08 44.08 -23.28
CA ASP A 46 -19.94 44.63 -22.23
C ASP A 46 -19.62 44.11 -20.82
N LEU A 47 -18.59 43.28 -20.65
CA LEU A 47 -18.25 42.62 -19.37
C LEU A 47 -18.11 43.61 -18.22
N LEU A 48 -17.40 44.72 -18.44
CA LEU A 48 -17.20 45.74 -17.40
C LEU A 48 -18.52 46.41 -16.99
N SER A 49 -19.44 46.60 -17.93
CA SER A 49 -20.77 47.15 -17.66
C SER A 49 -21.61 46.18 -16.84
N ARG A 50 -21.56 44.88 -17.17
CA ARG A 50 -22.23 43.82 -16.41
C ARG A 50 -21.66 43.69 -14.99
N ILE A 51 -20.34 43.78 -14.82
CA ILE A 51 -19.69 43.76 -13.51
C ILE A 51 -20.17 44.95 -12.67
N LYS A 52 -20.16 46.16 -13.22
CA LYS A 52 -20.65 47.37 -12.54
C LYS A 52 -22.11 47.22 -12.12
N ALA A 53 -22.99 46.81 -13.03
CA ALA A 53 -24.41 46.60 -12.74
C ALA A 53 -24.63 45.56 -11.63
N THR A 54 -23.82 44.51 -11.60
CA THR A 54 -23.88 43.45 -10.57
C THR A 54 -23.41 43.98 -9.21
N LEU A 55 -22.33 44.77 -9.17
CA LEU A 55 -21.84 45.40 -7.95
C LEU A 55 -22.87 46.39 -7.38
N SER A 56 -23.51 47.19 -8.23
CA SER A 56 -24.52 48.18 -7.81
C SER A 56 -25.82 47.53 -7.29
N ARG A 57 -26.17 46.33 -7.75
CA ARG A 57 -27.37 45.60 -7.30
C ARG A 57 -27.16 44.77 -6.04
N SER A 58 -25.91 44.55 -5.64
CA SER A 58 -25.59 43.67 -4.52
C SER A 58 -25.78 44.36 -3.16
N THR A 59 -26.52 43.71 -2.26
CA THR A 59 -26.67 44.12 -0.86
C THR A 59 -25.68 43.42 0.10
N SER A 60 -24.82 42.54 -0.42
CA SER A 60 -23.89 41.73 0.38
C SER A 60 -22.74 42.57 0.94
N LYS A 61 -22.55 42.53 2.27
CA LYS A 61 -21.42 43.17 2.97
C LYS A 61 -20.05 42.75 2.43
N THR A 62 -19.91 41.51 1.96
CA THR A 62 -18.65 40.96 1.42
C THR A 62 -18.34 41.50 0.01
N ILE A 63 -19.39 41.70 -0.81
CA ILE A 63 -19.28 42.27 -2.16
C ILE A 63 -18.98 43.77 -2.05
N ASN A 64 -19.58 44.48 -1.11
CA ASN A 64 -19.32 45.92 -0.90
C ASN A 64 -17.85 46.19 -0.59
N LYS A 65 -17.23 45.42 0.31
CA LYS A 65 -15.77 45.52 0.58
C LYS A 65 -14.92 45.32 -0.68
N THR A 66 -15.38 44.47 -1.61
CA THR A 66 -14.67 44.22 -2.87
C THR A 66 -14.90 45.38 -3.85
N SER A 67 -16.10 45.98 -3.85
CA SER A 67 -16.44 47.19 -4.59
C SER A 67 -15.59 48.39 -4.15
N ASP A 68 -15.43 48.58 -2.83
CA ASP A 68 -14.61 49.67 -2.26
C ASP A 68 -13.13 49.53 -2.70
N LEU A 69 -12.60 48.32 -2.65
CA LEU A 69 -11.25 48.00 -3.14
C LEU A 69 -11.14 48.21 -4.67
N LEU A 70 -12.15 47.84 -5.44
CA LEU A 70 -12.18 48.09 -6.90
C LEU A 70 -12.27 49.58 -7.25
N ALA A 71 -12.92 50.40 -6.41
CA ALA A 71 -13.02 51.85 -6.61
C ALA A 71 -11.67 52.57 -6.49
N THR A 72 -10.69 51.98 -5.78
CA THR A 72 -9.32 52.51 -5.70
C THR A 72 -8.50 52.27 -6.98
N LEU A 73 -8.95 51.36 -7.86
CA LEU A 73 -8.33 51.08 -9.16
C LEU A 73 -8.87 52.02 -10.25
N PRO A 74 -7.99 52.66 -11.06
CA PRO A 74 -8.41 53.36 -12.26
C PRO A 74 -9.22 52.43 -13.18
N LYS A 75 -10.26 52.96 -13.83
CA LYS A 75 -11.17 52.18 -14.69
C LYS A 75 -10.43 51.45 -15.80
N ASP A 76 -9.30 51.99 -16.23
CA ASP A 76 -8.44 51.46 -17.29
C ASP A 76 -7.74 50.16 -16.87
N LYS A 77 -7.51 49.98 -15.57
CA LYS A 77 -6.92 48.75 -14.99
C LYS A 77 -7.93 47.64 -14.72
N TRP A 78 -9.24 47.94 -14.69
CA TRP A 78 -10.26 46.91 -14.47
C TRP A 78 -10.22 45.86 -15.58
N LYS A 79 -10.09 46.28 -16.85
CA LYS A 79 -10.01 45.37 -17.99
C LYS A 79 -8.82 44.41 -17.86
N SER A 80 -7.66 44.93 -17.43
CA SER A 80 -6.44 44.17 -17.21
C SER A 80 -6.53 43.21 -16.03
N PHE A 81 -7.20 43.59 -14.95
CA PHE A 81 -7.40 42.71 -13.79
C PHE A 81 -8.35 41.55 -14.12
N PHE A 82 -9.53 41.83 -14.67
CA PHE A 82 -10.53 40.80 -14.94
C PHE A 82 -10.10 39.84 -16.05
N SER A 83 -9.31 40.28 -17.04
CA SER A 83 -8.77 39.39 -18.07
C SER A 83 -7.74 38.38 -17.56
N ARG A 84 -7.23 38.57 -16.33
CA ARG A 84 -6.30 37.64 -15.67
C ARG A 84 -7.00 36.56 -14.85
N ILE A 85 -8.32 36.64 -14.70
CA ILE A 85 -9.11 35.66 -13.93
C ILE A 85 -9.61 34.57 -14.86
N THR A 86 -9.38 33.33 -14.49
CA THR A 86 -9.97 32.16 -15.15
C THR A 86 -10.63 31.25 -14.13
N ILE A 87 -11.84 30.80 -14.42
CA ILE A 87 -12.60 29.86 -13.60
C ILE A 87 -12.61 28.51 -14.31
N PHE A 88 -12.07 27.49 -13.66
CA PHE A 88 -12.26 26.09 -14.01
C PHE A 88 -13.42 25.57 -13.17
N ASP A 89 -14.60 25.51 -13.78
CA ASP A 89 -15.81 24.97 -13.16
C ASP A 89 -15.94 23.48 -13.44
N HIS A 90 -16.95 22.85 -12.84
CA HIS A 90 -17.26 21.43 -13.05
C HIS A 90 -16.05 20.51 -12.82
N GLN A 91 -15.22 20.84 -11.83
CA GLN A 91 -14.08 20.02 -11.47
C GLN A 91 -14.52 18.86 -10.57
N GLU A 92 -13.79 17.77 -10.67
CA GLU A 92 -14.09 16.55 -9.94
C GLU A 92 -14.00 16.77 -8.43
N ARG A 93 -14.89 16.13 -7.67
CA ARG A 93 -14.79 16.18 -6.21
C ARG A 93 -13.67 15.26 -5.78
N ILE A 94 -13.01 15.63 -4.68
CA ILE A 94 -11.91 14.84 -4.13
C ILE A 94 -12.30 13.39 -3.81
N CYS A 95 -13.56 13.15 -3.44
CA CYS A 95 -14.10 11.81 -3.17
C CYS A 95 -14.25 10.94 -4.44
N ASP A 96 -14.36 11.56 -5.61
CA ASP A 96 -14.63 10.88 -6.88
C ASP A 96 -13.32 10.55 -7.62
N ILE A 97 -12.23 11.26 -7.30
CA ILE A 97 -10.90 11.08 -7.89
C ILE A 97 -10.44 9.60 -7.90
N PRO A 98 -10.55 8.82 -6.80
CA PRO A 98 -10.10 7.43 -6.80
C PRO A 98 -10.79 6.58 -7.88
N ALA A 99 -12.11 6.75 -8.03
CA ALA A 99 -12.88 6.00 -9.02
C ALA A 99 -12.48 6.38 -10.46
N LEU A 100 -12.28 7.68 -10.71
CA LEU A 100 -11.88 8.20 -12.03
C LEU A 100 -10.48 7.73 -12.44
N ILE A 101 -9.54 7.69 -11.50
CA ILE A 101 -8.18 7.18 -11.76
C ILE A 101 -8.25 5.67 -12.06
N MET A 102 -8.94 4.90 -11.23
CA MET A 102 -9.09 3.46 -11.44
C MET A 102 -9.78 3.10 -12.77
N ASP A 103 -10.70 3.93 -13.27
CA ASP A 103 -11.32 3.72 -14.59
C ASP A 103 -10.29 3.79 -15.74
N ARG A 104 -9.17 4.51 -15.53
CA ARG A 104 -8.05 4.57 -16.49
C ARG A 104 -7.16 3.34 -16.44
N PHE A 105 -7.27 2.46 -15.42
CA PHE A 105 -6.46 1.25 -15.28
C PHE A 105 -6.96 0.10 -16.17
N ARG A 106 -7.02 0.35 -17.49
CA ARG A 106 -7.55 -0.61 -18.47
C ARG A 106 -6.74 -1.91 -18.54
N SER A 107 -5.43 -1.85 -18.29
CA SER A 107 -4.53 -3.00 -18.25
C SER A 107 -4.64 -3.81 -16.96
N VAL A 108 -5.29 -3.28 -15.92
CA VAL A 108 -5.43 -3.92 -14.60
C VAL A 108 -6.78 -4.61 -14.52
N ARG A 109 -6.75 -5.88 -14.12
CA ARG A 109 -7.97 -6.66 -13.87
C ARG A 109 -8.81 -5.97 -12.80
N THR A 110 -10.12 -5.93 -12.99
CA THR A 110 -11.05 -5.17 -12.14
C THR A 110 -10.88 -5.44 -10.65
N ARG A 111 -10.72 -6.72 -10.26
CA ARG A 111 -10.51 -7.14 -8.86
C ARG A 111 -9.24 -6.56 -8.21
N PHE A 112 -8.24 -6.20 -9.00
CA PHE A 112 -6.95 -5.69 -8.52
C PHE A 112 -6.80 -4.18 -8.66
N ARG A 113 -7.78 -3.47 -9.24
CA ARG A 113 -7.69 -2.02 -9.47
C ARG A 113 -7.55 -1.22 -8.17
N ARG A 114 -8.28 -1.62 -7.12
CA ARG A 114 -8.24 -0.95 -5.81
C ARG A 114 -6.86 -1.11 -5.13
N PRO A 115 -6.32 -2.32 -4.93
CA PRO A 115 -4.98 -2.49 -4.39
C PRO A 115 -3.89 -1.78 -5.20
N VAL A 116 -3.95 -1.85 -6.54
CA VAL A 116 -2.99 -1.14 -7.41
C VAL A 116 -3.10 0.38 -7.26
N TYR A 117 -4.33 0.91 -7.12
CA TYR A 117 -4.56 2.33 -6.88
C TYR A 117 -3.92 2.80 -5.58
N GLU A 118 -4.17 2.10 -4.47
CA GLU A 118 -3.68 2.50 -3.14
C GLU A 118 -2.15 2.53 -3.10
N ARG A 119 -1.48 1.57 -3.77
CA ARG A 119 -0.02 1.58 -3.92
C ARG A 119 0.48 2.72 -4.79
N LEU A 120 -0.20 3.00 -5.90
CA LEU A 120 0.16 4.10 -6.78
C LEU A 120 -0.03 5.46 -6.08
N GLU A 121 -1.11 5.62 -5.32
CA GLU A 121 -1.41 6.80 -4.52
C GLU A 121 -0.36 7.01 -3.42
N GLY A 122 -0.03 5.97 -2.66
CA GLY A 122 1.02 6.03 -1.64
C GLY A 122 2.38 6.41 -2.23
N TRP A 123 2.75 5.81 -3.35
CA TRP A 123 3.98 6.18 -4.06
C TRP A 123 3.93 7.64 -4.55
N TRP A 124 2.82 8.06 -5.18
CA TRP A 124 2.64 9.42 -5.67
C TRP A 124 2.78 10.44 -4.54
N TYR A 125 2.18 10.17 -3.39
CA TYR A 125 2.26 11.04 -2.22
C TYR A 125 3.70 11.22 -1.73
N ASN A 126 4.48 10.14 -1.68
CA ASN A 126 5.90 10.22 -1.34
C ASN A 126 6.66 11.08 -2.36
N GLN A 127 6.38 10.95 -3.66
CA GLN A 127 7.02 11.81 -4.68
C GLN A 127 6.67 13.29 -4.50
N CYS A 128 5.43 13.60 -4.10
CA CYS A 128 5.05 14.97 -3.76
C CYS A 128 5.80 15.48 -2.52
N ILE A 129 5.97 14.66 -1.49
CA ILE A 129 6.75 15.02 -0.30
C ILE A 129 8.19 15.34 -0.70
N ASP A 130 8.85 14.44 -1.43
CA ASP A 130 10.26 14.59 -1.82
C ASP A 130 10.51 15.89 -2.60
N LEU A 131 9.56 16.28 -3.46
CA LEU A 131 9.61 17.55 -4.20
C LEU A 131 9.41 18.77 -3.30
N LEU A 132 8.49 18.70 -2.34
CA LEU A 132 8.20 19.79 -1.42
C LEU A 132 9.28 19.98 -0.35
N THR A 133 9.98 18.90 0.04
CA THR A 133 11.12 18.92 0.98
C THR A 133 12.45 19.17 0.29
N ALA A 134 12.46 19.29 -1.05
CA ALA A 134 13.66 19.45 -1.87
C ALA A 134 14.67 18.27 -1.80
N GLU A 135 14.23 17.10 -1.32
CA GLU A 135 14.97 15.84 -1.46
C GLU A 135 15.08 15.42 -2.93
N ARG A 136 14.02 15.68 -3.70
CA ARG A 136 14.00 15.57 -5.16
C ARG A 136 14.05 16.96 -5.79
N LYS A 137 15.02 17.17 -6.69
CA LYS A 137 15.19 18.44 -7.44
C LYS A 137 14.59 18.40 -8.83
N GLU A 138 14.52 17.22 -9.43
CA GLU A 138 14.04 17.03 -10.80
C GLU A 138 12.50 16.99 -10.86
N PRO A 139 11.89 17.58 -11.90
CA PRO A 139 10.45 17.50 -12.07
C PRO A 139 9.99 16.05 -12.25
N PHE A 140 8.73 15.83 -11.95
CA PHE A 140 8.10 14.52 -12.05
C PHE A 140 7.42 14.34 -13.41
N TYR A 141 7.73 13.24 -14.11
CA TYR A 141 7.27 12.99 -15.48
C TYR A 141 6.16 11.95 -15.55
N GLY A 142 5.20 12.13 -16.47
CA GLY A 142 4.08 11.18 -16.68
C GLY A 142 4.52 9.75 -17.06
N ARG A 143 5.71 9.58 -17.64
CA ARG A 143 6.30 8.25 -17.92
C ARG A 143 6.56 7.46 -16.64
N GLU A 144 7.00 8.13 -15.57
CA GLU A 144 7.28 7.49 -14.28
C GLU A 144 6.01 6.89 -13.68
N VAL A 145 4.86 7.58 -13.82
CA VAL A 145 3.56 7.06 -13.39
C VAL A 145 3.20 5.80 -14.16
N SER A 146 3.40 5.82 -15.48
CA SER A 146 3.07 4.68 -16.35
C SER A 146 3.94 3.46 -16.03
N GLU A 147 5.24 3.68 -15.79
CA GLU A 147 6.19 2.64 -15.38
C GLU A 147 5.82 2.06 -14.01
N ARG A 148 5.49 2.91 -13.03
CA ARG A 148 5.07 2.45 -11.70
C ARG A 148 3.74 1.73 -11.71
N LEU A 149 2.75 2.22 -12.45
CA LEU A 149 1.49 1.53 -12.64
C LEU A 149 1.73 0.14 -13.23
N SER A 150 2.59 0.03 -14.26
CA SER A 150 2.91 -1.26 -14.88
C SER A 150 3.59 -2.21 -13.88
N SER A 151 4.58 -1.73 -13.14
CA SER A 151 5.29 -2.51 -12.11
C SER A 151 4.35 -3.00 -11.00
N PHE A 152 3.43 -2.15 -10.51
CA PHE A 152 2.43 -2.59 -9.53
C PHE A 152 1.46 -3.59 -10.15
N SER A 153 1.00 -3.35 -11.39
CA SER A 153 0.08 -4.26 -12.08
C SER A 153 0.67 -5.67 -12.27
N GLU A 154 1.99 -5.79 -12.46
CA GLU A 154 2.68 -7.07 -12.57
C GLU A 154 2.68 -7.88 -11.27
N GLN A 155 2.64 -7.20 -10.11
CA GLN A 155 2.53 -7.86 -8.81
C GLN A 155 1.14 -8.45 -8.59
N PHE A 156 0.11 -7.87 -9.22
CA PHE A 156 -1.28 -8.31 -9.11
C PHE A 156 -1.74 -9.11 -10.34
N ARG A 157 -1.14 -10.28 -10.51
CA ARG A 157 -1.53 -11.29 -11.51
C ARG A 157 -2.18 -12.50 -10.85
N ASP A 158 -2.82 -13.34 -11.65
CA ASP A 158 -3.44 -14.57 -11.12
C ASP A 158 -2.42 -15.57 -10.60
N ASP A 159 -1.20 -15.53 -11.15
CA ASP A 159 -0.09 -16.41 -10.78
C ASP A 159 0.85 -15.77 -9.75
N ASN A 160 0.53 -14.57 -9.25
CA ASN A 160 1.39 -13.81 -8.34
C ASN A 160 0.59 -13.19 -7.18
N LEU A 161 1.27 -12.84 -6.09
CA LEU A 161 0.76 -12.02 -5.01
C LEU A 161 1.85 -11.01 -4.62
N PRO A 162 1.48 -9.77 -4.25
CA PRO A 162 2.46 -8.77 -3.84
C PRO A 162 3.23 -9.22 -2.60
N ILE A 163 4.52 -8.88 -2.51
CA ILE A 163 5.36 -9.19 -1.34
C ILE A 163 5.73 -7.87 -0.65
N ASP A 164 5.25 -7.71 0.59
CA ASP A 164 5.35 -6.47 1.36
C ASP A 164 6.18 -6.63 2.63
N PHE A 165 6.27 -7.85 3.16
CA PHE A 165 6.86 -8.11 4.47
C PHE A 165 8.26 -8.75 4.40
N GLU A 166 8.91 -8.76 3.24
CA GLU A 166 10.23 -9.40 3.07
C GLU A 166 11.29 -8.88 4.04
N ARG A 167 11.24 -7.59 4.37
CA ARG A 167 12.15 -6.92 5.31
C ARG A 167 11.47 -6.51 6.62
N ALA A 168 10.28 -7.02 6.89
CA ALA A 168 9.56 -6.69 8.10
C ALA A 168 10.22 -7.35 9.32
N GLU A 169 10.24 -6.62 10.42
CA GLU A 169 10.73 -7.06 11.72
C GLU A 169 9.71 -6.69 12.81
N PRO A 170 9.53 -7.53 13.85
CA PRO A 170 8.70 -7.19 14.99
C PRO A 170 9.22 -5.95 15.72
N LYS A 171 8.32 -5.06 16.17
CA LYS A 171 8.69 -3.81 16.87
C LYS A 171 9.49 -4.05 18.16
N ASP A 172 9.13 -5.11 18.88
CA ASP A 172 9.76 -5.47 20.16
C ASP A 172 11.05 -6.31 19.97
N GLY A 173 11.48 -6.52 18.73
CA GLY A 173 12.62 -7.39 18.41
C GLY A 173 12.27 -8.88 18.48
N VAL A 174 13.31 -9.72 18.48
CA VAL A 174 13.18 -11.18 18.48
C VAL A 174 13.95 -11.76 19.66
N HIS A 175 13.26 -12.53 20.50
CA HIS A 175 13.81 -13.11 21.72
C HIS A 175 13.70 -14.64 21.69
N PRO A 176 14.62 -15.35 21.00
CA PRO A 176 14.48 -16.79 20.72
C PRO A 176 14.40 -17.68 21.96
N ASP A 177 15.06 -17.29 23.06
CA ASP A 177 15.17 -18.11 24.26
C ASP A 177 13.95 -17.97 25.18
N SER A 178 13.21 -16.86 25.10
CA SER A 178 12.02 -16.58 25.91
C SER A 178 10.70 -16.65 25.13
N ASP A 179 10.75 -17.02 23.86
CA ASP A 179 9.55 -17.10 23.01
C ASP A 179 8.77 -18.39 23.28
N ASP A 180 7.54 -18.22 23.77
CA ASP A 180 6.67 -19.33 24.21
C ASP A 180 5.77 -19.90 23.11
N ARG A 181 5.88 -19.41 21.87
CA ARG A 181 5.14 -19.98 20.74
C ARG A 181 5.48 -21.47 20.56
N TYR A 182 4.47 -22.27 20.24
CA TYR A 182 4.58 -23.72 20.16
C TYR A 182 5.65 -24.15 19.15
N PHE A 183 5.70 -23.52 17.98
CA PHE A 183 6.73 -23.85 16.99
C PHE A 183 8.15 -23.58 17.52
N VAL A 184 8.37 -22.49 18.28
CA VAL A 184 9.68 -22.17 18.86
C VAL A 184 10.10 -23.22 19.89
N LYS A 185 9.15 -23.67 20.73
CA LYS A 185 9.38 -24.80 21.65
C LYS A 185 9.78 -26.07 20.91
N GLN A 186 9.13 -26.38 19.78
CA GLN A 186 9.52 -27.51 18.93
C GLN A 186 10.93 -27.35 18.34
N LEU A 187 11.29 -26.15 17.88
CA LEU A 187 12.64 -25.88 17.35
C LEU A 187 13.71 -26.05 18.44
N ARG A 188 13.43 -25.63 19.67
CA ARG A 188 14.30 -25.92 20.83
C ARG A 188 14.41 -27.41 21.11
N ALA A 189 13.31 -28.16 21.02
CA ALA A 189 13.29 -29.61 21.23
C ALA A 189 14.13 -30.40 20.22
N ILE A 190 14.29 -29.91 18.99
CA ILE A 190 15.23 -30.50 18.01
C ILE A 190 16.66 -29.94 18.12
N GLY A 191 16.99 -29.23 19.22
CA GLY A 191 18.32 -28.69 19.47
C GLY A 191 18.75 -27.61 18.47
N LEU A 192 17.81 -26.81 17.95
CA LEU A 192 18.16 -25.69 17.07
C LEU A 192 18.80 -24.55 17.87
N ARG A 193 19.86 -23.96 17.33
CA ARG A 193 20.58 -22.85 17.97
C ARG A 193 19.78 -21.54 17.90
N SER A 194 19.99 -20.64 18.87
CA SER A 194 19.23 -19.39 19.00
C SER A 194 19.29 -18.51 17.74
N ASP A 195 20.40 -18.47 17.01
CA ASP A 195 20.53 -17.73 15.74
C ASP A 195 19.60 -18.26 14.64
N ARG A 196 19.41 -19.59 14.57
CA ARG A 196 18.47 -20.21 13.63
C ARG A 196 17.03 -20.06 14.09
N ILE A 197 16.78 -20.10 15.39
CA ILE A 197 15.45 -19.82 15.96
C ILE A 197 15.04 -18.38 15.68
N THR A 198 15.94 -17.41 15.82
CA THR A 198 15.68 -16.01 15.45
C THR A 198 15.23 -15.88 14.00
N ARG A 199 15.91 -16.56 13.05
CA ARG A 199 15.50 -16.57 11.64
C ARG A 199 14.12 -17.20 11.45
N ALA A 200 13.86 -18.33 12.08
CA ALA A 200 12.54 -18.99 12.03
C ALA A 200 11.41 -18.11 12.58
N ILE A 201 11.68 -17.34 13.64
CA ILE A 201 10.74 -16.36 14.19
C ILE A 201 10.46 -15.24 13.19
N LEU A 202 11.49 -14.72 12.52
CA LEU A 202 11.31 -13.71 11.47
C LEU A 202 10.51 -14.27 10.31
N ASP A 203 10.81 -15.47 9.83
CA ASP A 203 10.07 -16.10 8.73
C ASP A 203 8.60 -16.34 9.10
N TYR A 204 8.32 -16.84 10.31
CA TYR A 204 6.97 -16.96 10.85
C TYR A 204 6.25 -15.60 10.83
N TYR A 205 6.90 -14.56 11.36
CA TYR A 205 6.28 -13.23 11.48
C TYR A 205 5.95 -12.66 10.11
N ARG A 206 6.93 -12.70 9.18
CA ARG A 206 6.76 -12.19 7.82
C ARG A 206 5.68 -12.97 7.07
N ALA A 207 5.65 -14.28 7.18
CA ALA A 207 4.60 -15.09 6.55
C ALA A 207 3.22 -14.80 7.15
N SER A 208 3.11 -14.66 8.47
CA SER A 208 1.85 -14.35 9.15
C SER A 208 1.29 -12.99 8.71
N GLU A 209 2.13 -11.95 8.72
CA GLU A 209 1.75 -10.62 8.28
C GLU A 209 1.42 -10.57 6.78
N GLN A 210 2.24 -11.23 5.96
CA GLN A 210 2.03 -11.30 4.52
C GLN A 210 0.71 -11.97 4.15
N ARG A 211 0.40 -13.12 4.78
CA ARG A 211 -0.86 -13.83 4.58
C ARG A 211 -2.05 -13.00 5.03
N SER A 212 -1.93 -12.33 6.17
CA SER A 212 -2.98 -11.43 6.68
C SER A 212 -3.23 -10.26 5.74
N ALA A 213 -2.18 -9.68 5.15
CA ALA A 213 -2.32 -8.63 4.14
C ALA A 213 -3.02 -9.15 2.88
N TRP A 214 -2.63 -10.32 2.37
CA TRP A 214 -3.28 -10.89 1.20
C TRP A 214 -4.75 -11.20 1.40
N LEU A 215 -5.15 -11.71 2.57
CA LEU A 215 -6.55 -11.96 2.90
C LEU A 215 -7.39 -10.67 2.97
N ARG A 216 -6.81 -9.58 3.48
CA ARG A 216 -7.48 -8.25 3.48
C ARG A 216 -7.65 -7.70 2.07
N GLU A 217 -6.64 -7.88 1.21
CA GLU A 217 -6.64 -7.36 -0.16
C GLU A 217 -7.43 -8.24 -1.14
N ASN A 218 -7.64 -9.52 -0.83
CA ASN A 218 -8.30 -10.47 -1.71
C ASN A 218 -9.14 -11.50 -0.93
N ALA A 219 -10.43 -11.22 -0.75
CA ALA A 219 -11.36 -12.13 -0.05
C ALA A 219 -11.49 -13.53 -0.68
N THR A 220 -11.20 -13.69 -1.98
CA THR A 220 -11.23 -15.01 -2.64
C THR A 220 -10.04 -15.91 -2.31
N LEU A 221 -9.05 -15.37 -1.60
CA LEU A 221 -7.82 -16.07 -1.27
C LEU A 221 -7.97 -17.08 -0.12
N ASP A 222 -9.04 -17.00 0.67
CA ASP A 222 -9.24 -17.83 1.86
C ASP A 222 -9.12 -19.33 1.54
N GLY A 223 -9.94 -19.84 0.60
CA GLY A 223 -9.85 -21.23 0.14
C GLY A 223 -8.61 -21.54 -0.73
N GLU A 224 -7.86 -20.54 -1.18
CA GLU A 224 -6.54 -20.74 -1.81
C GLU A 224 -5.47 -21.02 -0.75
N VAL A 225 -5.51 -20.30 0.38
CA VAL A 225 -4.62 -20.50 1.52
C VAL A 225 -4.82 -21.88 2.14
N GLU A 226 -6.06 -22.33 2.33
CA GLU A 226 -6.35 -23.67 2.88
C GLU A 226 -5.74 -24.79 2.01
N ARG A 227 -6.00 -24.78 0.71
CA ARG A 227 -5.42 -25.75 -0.25
C ARG A 227 -3.91 -25.65 -0.32
N TYR A 228 -3.37 -24.45 -0.15
CA TYR A 228 -1.93 -24.25 -0.07
C TYR A 228 -1.35 -24.94 1.17
N GLU A 229 -1.97 -24.76 2.33
CA GLU A 229 -1.55 -25.44 3.58
C GLU A 229 -1.67 -26.95 3.50
N GLU A 230 -2.73 -27.49 2.89
CA GLU A 230 -2.86 -28.93 2.65
C GLU A 230 -1.67 -29.48 1.87
N ARG A 231 -1.25 -28.81 0.78
CA ARG A 231 -0.05 -29.21 0.02
C ARG A 231 1.23 -29.15 0.86
N LEU A 232 1.37 -28.17 1.74
CA LEU A 232 2.52 -28.09 2.66
C LEU A 232 2.51 -29.28 3.63
N VAL A 233 1.37 -29.57 4.26
CA VAL A 233 1.24 -30.71 5.20
C VAL A 233 1.58 -32.02 4.50
N ASP A 234 1.06 -32.25 3.29
CA ASP A 234 1.33 -33.45 2.52
C ASP A 234 2.82 -33.61 2.18
N GLU A 235 3.49 -32.53 1.78
CA GLU A 235 4.91 -32.59 1.44
C GLU A 235 5.79 -32.78 2.67
N TRP A 236 5.47 -32.10 3.77
CA TRP A 236 6.11 -32.33 5.06
C TRP A 236 5.95 -33.80 5.47
N ALA A 237 4.77 -34.39 5.32
CA ALA A 237 4.52 -35.78 5.69
C ALA A 237 5.40 -36.74 4.86
N ARG A 238 5.51 -36.53 3.54
CA ARG A 238 6.38 -37.33 2.65
C ARG A 238 7.84 -37.26 3.06
N ILE A 239 8.37 -36.06 3.25
CA ILE A 239 9.79 -35.87 3.61
C ILE A 239 10.07 -36.42 5.01
N ARG A 240 9.12 -36.24 5.94
CA ARG A 240 9.18 -36.81 7.29
C ARG A 240 9.26 -38.33 7.23
N GLU A 241 8.41 -38.99 6.45
CA GLU A 241 8.42 -40.44 6.27
C GLU A 241 9.78 -40.94 5.77
N ILE A 242 10.32 -40.29 4.74
CA ILE A 242 11.65 -40.63 4.18
C ILE A 242 12.77 -40.44 5.23
N ILE A 243 12.76 -39.34 5.98
CA ILE A 243 13.84 -39.04 6.92
C ILE A 243 13.75 -39.89 8.18
N PHE A 244 12.55 -40.29 8.59
CA PHE A 244 12.32 -41.04 9.83
C PHE A 244 12.26 -42.55 9.63
N GLU A 245 12.23 -43.05 8.38
CA GLU A 245 12.16 -44.48 8.04
C GLU A 245 13.22 -45.33 8.75
N ASP A 246 14.47 -44.85 8.77
CA ASP A 246 15.61 -45.60 9.33
C ASP A 246 15.78 -45.41 10.86
N LEU A 247 14.87 -44.70 11.53
CA LEU A 247 15.00 -44.44 12.97
C LEU A 247 14.56 -45.65 13.79
N SER A 248 15.48 -46.18 14.60
CA SER A 248 15.16 -47.24 15.55
C SER A 248 14.31 -46.72 16.72
N SER A 249 13.53 -47.61 17.33
CA SER A 249 12.70 -47.29 18.51
C SER A 249 13.53 -46.90 19.75
N ASP A 250 14.80 -47.27 19.79
CA ASP A 250 15.77 -46.94 20.85
C ASP A 250 16.77 -45.86 20.43
N ALA A 251 16.54 -45.19 19.30
CA ALA A 251 17.43 -44.15 18.79
C ALA A 251 17.73 -43.08 19.88
N PRO A 252 19.02 -42.74 20.10
CA PRO A 252 19.41 -41.71 21.06
C PRO A 252 18.80 -40.35 20.72
N GLU A 253 18.55 -39.52 21.75
CA GLU A 253 17.98 -38.18 21.59
C GLU A 253 18.75 -37.33 20.57
N GLU A 254 20.08 -37.41 20.56
CA GLU A 254 20.92 -36.67 19.60
C GLU A 254 20.58 -37.01 18.13
N ILE A 255 20.29 -38.28 17.85
CA ILE A 255 19.87 -38.76 16.52
C ILE A 255 18.47 -38.27 16.19
N LEU A 256 17.53 -38.33 17.14
CA LEU A 256 16.16 -37.82 16.94
C LEU A 256 16.16 -36.32 16.62
N GLN A 257 16.95 -35.55 17.37
CA GLN A 257 17.13 -34.12 17.13
C GLN A 257 17.82 -33.87 15.79
N GLN A 258 18.83 -34.66 15.42
CA GLN A 258 19.49 -34.54 14.12
C GLN A 258 18.53 -34.80 12.96
N SER A 259 17.67 -35.80 13.07
CA SER A 259 16.63 -36.08 12.07
C SER A 259 15.60 -34.96 11.97
N GLY A 260 15.17 -34.37 13.10
CA GLY A 260 14.30 -33.20 13.10
C GLY A 260 14.94 -31.97 12.43
N ARG A 261 16.23 -31.73 12.69
CA ARG A 261 17.01 -30.69 11.99
C ARG A 261 17.14 -30.99 10.50
N LYS A 262 17.34 -32.24 10.11
CA LYS A 262 17.43 -32.68 8.70
C LYS A 262 16.12 -32.39 7.97
N LEU A 263 14.97 -32.72 8.59
CA LEU A 263 13.64 -32.42 8.05
C LEU A 263 13.43 -30.92 7.84
N LEU A 264 13.70 -30.10 8.87
CA LEU A 264 13.60 -28.65 8.75
C LEU A 264 14.52 -28.11 7.65
N ASN A 265 15.76 -28.59 7.58
CA ASN A 265 16.74 -28.14 6.58
C ASN A 265 16.27 -28.47 5.15
N ASP A 266 15.74 -29.67 4.92
CA ASP A 266 15.30 -30.09 3.60
C ASP A 266 14.21 -29.14 3.08
N LEU A 267 13.21 -28.87 3.92
CA LEU A 267 12.10 -27.96 3.61
C LEU A 267 12.53 -26.48 3.51
N SER A 268 13.55 -26.06 4.25
CA SER A 268 13.99 -24.65 4.26
C SER A 268 15.00 -24.29 3.16
N THR A 269 15.68 -25.28 2.57
CA THR A 269 16.81 -25.03 1.65
C THR A 269 16.58 -25.48 0.22
N ARG A 270 15.70 -26.46 -0.01
CA ARG A 270 15.33 -26.87 -1.36
C ARG A 270 14.29 -25.89 -1.91
N ASP A 271 14.48 -25.45 -3.15
CA ASP A 271 13.42 -24.74 -3.86
C ASP A 271 12.35 -25.77 -4.23
N HIS A 272 11.14 -25.55 -3.75
CA HIS A 272 9.98 -26.36 -4.08
C HIS A 272 8.97 -25.51 -4.85
N PRO A 273 9.12 -25.35 -6.18
CA PRO A 273 8.20 -24.54 -6.98
C PRO A 273 6.72 -24.96 -6.84
N ASN A 274 6.48 -26.26 -6.63
CA ASN A 274 5.14 -26.84 -6.45
C ASN A 274 4.49 -26.46 -5.11
N LEU A 275 5.29 -26.04 -4.12
CA LEU A 275 4.85 -25.58 -2.79
C LEU A 275 4.74 -24.06 -2.71
N ARG A 276 4.71 -23.36 -3.83
CA ARG A 276 4.38 -21.94 -3.82
C ARG A 276 2.85 -21.80 -3.81
N ILE A 277 2.34 -20.84 -3.05
CA ILE A 277 0.90 -20.52 -3.05
C ILE A 277 0.44 -20.19 -4.48
N ARG A 278 1.27 -19.41 -5.20
CA ARG A 278 1.18 -19.19 -6.65
C ARG A 278 2.57 -19.27 -7.28
N ARG A 279 2.62 -19.60 -8.57
CA ARG A 279 3.87 -19.89 -9.30
C ARG A 279 4.96 -18.82 -9.10
N ASP A 280 4.56 -17.55 -9.13
CA ASP A 280 5.49 -16.41 -9.15
C ASP A 280 5.76 -15.85 -7.74
N VAL A 281 5.16 -16.43 -6.68
CA VAL A 281 5.48 -16.12 -5.28
C VAL A 281 6.73 -16.89 -4.86
N THR A 282 7.89 -16.29 -5.09
CA THR A 282 9.22 -16.91 -4.90
C THR A 282 9.84 -16.64 -3.53
N ALA A 283 9.25 -15.76 -2.72
CA ALA A 283 9.80 -15.38 -1.42
C ALA A 283 9.81 -16.58 -0.45
N SER A 284 11.00 -17.06 -0.09
CA SER A 284 11.18 -18.29 0.69
C SER A 284 10.54 -18.23 2.08
N PHE A 285 10.52 -17.05 2.70
CA PHE A 285 9.91 -16.84 4.02
C PHE A 285 8.41 -17.23 4.03
N VAL A 286 7.72 -17.13 2.90
CA VAL A 286 6.29 -17.49 2.79
C VAL A 286 6.11 -18.98 3.07
N ALA A 287 6.91 -19.84 2.43
CA ALA A 287 6.78 -21.28 2.57
C ALA A 287 7.27 -21.76 3.94
N ILE A 288 8.49 -21.40 4.34
CA ILE A 288 9.05 -21.85 5.62
C ILE A 288 8.32 -21.25 6.81
N GLY A 289 7.92 -19.97 6.72
CA GLY A 289 7.07 -19.34 7.73
C GLY A 289 5.69 -19.97 7.82
N SER A 290 5.11 -20.44 6.71
CA SER A 290 3.83 -21.19 6.73
C SER A 290 3.95 -22.54 7.43
N TYR A 291 5.08 -23.25 7.28
CA TYR A 291 5.34 -24.44 8.11
C TYR A 291 5.42 -24.10 9.60
N HIS A 292 6.03 -22.98 9.96
CA HIS A 292 6.06 -22.53 11.35
C HIS A 292 4.67 -22.16 11.86
N ILE A 293 3.81 -21.55 11.04
CA ILE A 293 2.40 -21.30 11.36
C ILE A 293 1.66 -22.61 11.62
N LEU A 294 1.81 -23.60 10.74
CA LEU A 294 1.20 -24.93 10.89
C LEU A 294 1.72 -25.74 12.08
N ALA A 295 2.93 -25.41 12.55
CA ALA A 295 3.53 -25.98 13.75
C ALA A 295 3.19 -25.19 15.04
N ASN A 296 2.52 -24.04 14.93
CA ASN A 296 2.22 -23.15 16.04
C ASN A 296 0.80 -23.34 16.60
N ASP A 297 0.40 -24.58 16.85
CA ASP A 297 -0.89 -24.94 17.43
C ASP A 297 -0.68 -25.98 18.55
N GLU A 298 -1.65 -26.13 19.46
CA GLU A 298 -1.68 -27.16 20.49
C GLU A 298 -1.74 -28.57 19.88
N ARG A 299 -2.45 -28.70 18.74
CA ARG A 299 -2.49 -29.93 17.93
C ARG A 299 -1.99 -29.62 16.52
N PRO A 300 -0.67 -29.46 16.35
CA PRO A 300 -0.14 -28.93 15.10
C PRO A 300 -0.25 -29.97 13.99
N ARG A 301 -0.58 -29.48 12.78
CA ARG A 301 -0.62 -30.31 11.56
C ARG A 301 0.77 -30.68 11.06
N VAL A 302 1.78 -29.93 11.48
CA VAL A 302 3.20 -30.09 11.15
C VAL A 302 4.02 -30.10 12.44
N HIS A 303 4.97 -31.01 12.56
CA HIS A 303 5.88 -31.04 13.69
C HIS A 303 7.31 -31.43 13.29
N TRP A 304 8.29 -31.09 14.13
CA TRP A 304 9.70 -31.25 13.76
C TRP A 304 10.38 -32.46 14.42
N HIS A 305 9.95 -32.84 15.62
CA HIS A 305 10.57 -33.94 16.36
C HIS A 305 9.96 -35.31 15.97
N PRO A 306 10.75 -36.39 15.79
CA PRO A 306 10.21 -37.72 15.44
C PRO A 306 9.20 -38.27 16.44
N ARG A 307 9.48 -38.11 17.73
CA ARG A 307 8.60 -38.51 18.85
C ARG A 307 7.72 -37.37 19.35
N PHE A 308 7.39 -36.40 18.50
CA PHE A 308 6.63 -35.23 18.92
C PHE A 308 5.28 -35.60 19.55
N THR A 309 4.52 -36.51 18.92
CA THR A 309 3.20 -36.96 19.38
C THR A 309 3.24 -37.60 20.77
N GLU A 310 4.31 -38.31 21.09
CA GLU A 310 4.54 -38.92 22.42
C GLU A 310 4.99 -37.88 23.46
N ARG A 311 5.67 -36.82 23.02
CA ARG A 311 6.34 -35.82 23.87
C ARG A 311 5.66 -34.45 23.87
N ILE A 312 4.41 -34.33 23.41
CA ILE A 312 3.70 -33.03 23.34
C ILE A 312 3.75 -32.30 24.68
N ALA A 313 3.40 -32.99 25.77
CA ALA A 313 3.38 -32.41 27.11
C ALA A 313 4.76 -31.94 27.56
N GLU A 314 5.80 -32.73 27.29
CA GLU A 314 7.18 -32.40 27.63
C GLU A 314 7.69 -31.20 26.83
N ILE A 315 7.45 -31.19 25.52
CA ILE A 315 7.92 -30.15 24.60
C ILE A 315 7.20 -28.82 24.86
N PHE A 316 5.89 -28.84 25.15
CA PHE A 316 5.12 -27.61 25.30
C PHE A 316 5.09 -27.03 26.71
N HIS A 317 5.12 -27.88 27.73
CA HIS A 317 4.98 -27.45 29.12
C HIS A 317 6.27 -27.61 29.93
N GLY A 318 7.32 -28.19 29.34
CA GLY A 318 8.55 -28.55 30.05
C GLY A 318 8.24 -29.72 30.99
N GLY A 319 8.74 -30.92 30.67
CA GLY A 319 8.52 -32.07 31.53
C GLY A 319 8.98 -31.76 32.96
N LYS A 320 8.04 -31.73 33.91
CA LYS A 320 8.36 -32.05 35.30
C LYS A 320 8.71 -33.54 35.33
N ALA A 321 10.00 -33.84 35.49
CA ALA A 321 10.40 -35.07 36.15
C ALA A 321 10.04 -34.98 37.64
#